data_AF-A0A9W5Q7G9-F1
#
_entry.id   AF-A0A9W5Q7G9-F1
#
_cell.length_a   1.000
_cell.length_b   1.000
_cell.length_c   1.000
_cell.angle_alpha   90.00
_cell.angle_beta   90.00
_cell.angle_gamma   90.00
#
_symmetry.space_group_name_H-M   'P 1'
#
loop_
_entity.id
_entity.type
_entity.pdbx_description
1 polymer ?
#
loop_
_entity_poly.entity_id
_entity_poly.type
_entity_poly.pdbx_seq_one_letter_code
_entity_poly.pdbx_strand_id
1 'polypeptide(L)'
;MYNKIVKFDRKEKKREIGQDYEVFEVLREIEPTNDDLFGKILKIDGKLYKPCSAYMGCIAVDEIMINKEPVGEYRSEDGIVCPFCGFIDQDTHEFENDHGDGECMNCGSGIKYRINSVMNVYEECEEVICYSVPIKLNEIIEL
;
A
#
# COMPACT_ATOMS: atom_id res chain seq x y z
N MET A 1 -14.84 12.47 11.34
CA MET A 1 -14.45 13.39 10.25
C MET A 1 -12.99 13.74 10.44
N TYR A 2 -12.21 13.61 9.37
CA TYR A 2 -10.78 13.92 9.41
C TYR A 2 -10.56 15.39 9.07
N ASN A 3 -9.73 16.08 9.82
CA ASN A 3 -9.41 17.50 9.61
C ASN A 3 -7.90 17.76 9.50
N LYS A 4 -7.06 16.74 9.70
CA LYS A 4 -5.60 16.86 9.61
C LYS A 4 -4.98 15.62 8.99
N ILE A 5 -3.91 15.84 8.24
CA ILE A 5 -3.01 14.80 7.75
C ILE A 5 -1.66 14.98 8.44
N VAL A 6 -1.18 13.92 9.06
CA VAL A 6 0.06 13.90 9.83
C VAL A 6 1.03 12.87 9.27
N LYS A 7 2.32 13.16 9.37
CA LYS A 7 3.36 12.24 8.95
C LYS A 7 3.49 11.11 9.97
N PHE A 8 3.38 9.88 9.50
CA PHE A 8 3.60 8.73 10.36
C PHE A 8 5.10 8.49 10.57
N ASP A 9 5.55 8.51 11.82
CA ASP A 9 6.91 8.12 12.16
C ASP A 9 6.96 6.65 12.60
N ARG A 10 7.59 5.81 11.77
CA ARG A 10 7.84 4.38 12.08
C ARG A 10 9.05 4.17 12.98
N LYS A 11 9.95 5.15 13.10
CA LYS A 11 11.21 5.08 13.85
C LYS A 11 11.05 5.60 15.28
N GLU A 12 10.15 6.55 15.53
CA GLU A 12 9.85 6.97 16.89
C GLU A 12 9.17 5.82 17.67
N LYS A 13 9.95 5.22 18.58
CA LYS A 13 9.49 4.22 19.56
C LYS A 13 8.55 4.79 20.62
N LYS A 14 8.14 6.06 20.53
CA LYS A 14 7.27 6.74 21.50
C LYS A 14 5.80 6.34 21.36
N ARG A 15 5.49 5.15 20.86
CA ARG A 15 4.11 4.67 20.83
C ARG A 15 3.74 4.19 22.22
N GLU A 16 3.37 5.11 23.10
CA GLU A 16 2.47 4.74 24.18
C GLU A 16 1.15 4.30 23.52
N ILE A 17 0.64 3.13 23.90
CA ILE A 17 -0.65 2.64 23.42
C ILE A 17 -1.70 3.71 23.80
N GLY A 18 -2.33 4.33 22.80
CA GLY A 18 -3.28 5.43 23.00
C GLY A 18 -2.70 6.84 22.87
N GLN A 19 -1.45 7.00 22.41
CA GLN A 19 -0.90 8.32 22.10
C GLN A 19 -1.70 9.00 20.97
N ASP A 20 -2.10 10.24 21.21
CA ASP A 20 -2.79 11.07 20.25
C ASP A 20 -1.87 11.47 19.08
N TYR A 21 -2.42 11.52 17.87
CA TYR A 21 -1.71 11.89 16.65
C TYR A 21 -1.38 13.39 16.60
N GLU A 22 -1.89 14.18 17.54
CA GLU A 22 -1.53 15.59 17.74
C GLU A 22 -0.02 15.83 17.94
N VAL A 23 0.75 14.82 18.37
CA VAL A 23 2.21 14.95 18.53
C VAL A 23 2.99 14.76 17.22
N PHE A 24 2.33 14.25 16.18
CA PHE A 24 2.98 14.02 14.89
C PHE A 24 3.09 15.30 14.07
N GLU A 25 4.08 15.34 13.19
CA GLU A 25 4.29 16.44 12.24
C GLU A 25 3.04 16.58 11.36
N VAL A 26 2.35 17.71 11.47
CA VAL A 26 1.21 18.04 10.60
C VAL A 26 1.74 18.38 9.22
N LEU A 27 1.36 17.58 8.23
CA LEU A 27 1.70 17.82 6.83
C LEU A 27 0.72 18.79 6.19
N ARG A 28 -0.57 18.67 6.53
CA ARG A 28 -1.63 19.54 5.99
C ARG A 28 -2.88 19.51 6.85
N GLU A 29 -3.54 20.66 6.99
CA GLU A 29 -4.92 20.76 7.47
C GLU A 29 -5.88 20.62 6.30
N ILE A 30 -6.98 19.89 6.49
CA ILE A 30 -7.99 19.64 5.46
C ILE A 30 -9.38 20.01 5.97
N GLU A 31 -10.27 20.42 5.06
CA GLU A 31 -11.68 20.57 5.40
C GLU A 31 -12.23 19.24 5.91
N PRO A 32 -13.03 19.25 7.01
CA PRO A 32 -13.62 18.03 7.55
C PRO A 32 -14.34 17.22 6.47
N THR A 33 -13.84 16.02 6.18
CA THR A 33 -14.47 15.12 5.21
C THR A 33 -14.84 13.77 5.84
N ASN A 34 -15.87 13.15 5.26
CA ASN A 34 -16.23 11.75 5.47
C ASN A 34 -15.75 10.85 4.34
N ASP A 35 -15.08 11.41 3.32
CA ASP A 35 -14.52 10.63 2.24
C ASP A 35 -13.50 9.66 2.80
N ASP A 36 -13.63 8.40 2.39
CA ASP A 36 -12.60 7.42 2.70
C ASP A 36 -11.35 7.75 1.88
N LEU A 37 -10.28 8.13 2.58
CA LEU A 37 -8.98 8.39 1.97
C LEU A 37 -8.10 7.14 1.94
N PHE A 38 -8.49 6.06 2.64
CA PHE A 38 -7.72 4.82 2.60
C PHE A 38 -7.76 4.19 1.21
N GLY A 39 -6.67 3.52 0.84
CA GLY A 39 -6.45 2.98 -0.50
C GLY A 39 -6.07 4.02 -1.56
N LYS A 40 -6.26 5.32 -1.32
CA LYS A 40 -5.89 6.40 -2.27
C LYS A 40 -4.44 6.84 -2.14
N ILE A 41 -3.94 7.50 -3.18
CA ILE A 41 -2.64 8.18 -3.17
C ILE A 41 -2.89 9.67 -2.98
N LEU A 42 -2.32 10.25 -1.93
CA LEU A 42 -2.44 11.68 -1.62
C LEU A 42 -1.19 12.42 -2.07
N LYS A 43 -1.37 13.57 -2.71
CA LYS A 43 -0.27 14.47 -3.07
C LYS A 43 -0.32 15.73 -2.22
N ILE A 44 0.75 15.98 -1.48
CA ILE A 44 0.92 17.12 -0.58
C ILE A 44 2.30 17.71 -0.86
N ASP A 45 2.36 18.99 -1.23
CA ASP A 45 3.59 19.73 -1.54
C ASP A 45 4.53 18.99 -2.51
N GLY A 46 3.96 18.38 -3.56
CA GLY A 46 4.71 17.68 -4.59
C GLY A 46 5.16 16.26 -4.23
N LYS A 47 4.99 15.83 -2.97
CA LYS A 47 5.29 14.49 -2.50
C LYS A 47 4.04 13.61 -2.47
N LEU A 48 4.23 12.30 -2.56
CA LEU A 48 3.16 11.32 -2.54
C LEU A 48 3.13 10.56 -1.22
N TYR A 49 1.92 10.32 -0.74
CA TYR A 49 1.66 9.71 0.56
C TYR A 49 0.54 8.68 0.45
N LYS A 50 0.62 7.63 1.27
CA LYS A 50 -0.48 6.69 1.50
C LYS A 50 -1.03 6.86 2.92
N PRO A 51 -2.35 6.91 3.11
CA PRO A 51 -2.95 6.72 4.42
C PRO A 51 -2.61 5.35 4.99
N CYS A 52 -2.13 5.32 6.22
CA CYS A 52 -1.73 4.09 6.91
C CYS A 52 -2.43 3.91 8.25
N SER A 53 -2.97 4.97 8.84
CA SER A 53 -3.78 4.88 10.06
C SER A 53 -4.62 6.13 10.27
N ALA A 54 -5.62 6.06 11.15
CA ALA A 54 -6.41 7.22 11.53
C ALA A 54 -6.80 7.15 13.01
N TYR A 55 -6.72 8.30 13.69
CA TYR A 55 -7.04 8.43 15.11
C TYR A 55 -7.47 9.86 15.43
N MET A 56 -8.54 10.02 16.23
CA MET A 56 -9.05 11.31 16.75
C MET A 56 -9.08 12.46 15.73
N GLY A 57 -9.58 12.19 14.51
CA GLY A 57 -9.72 13.23 13.46
C GLY A 57 -8.46 13.47 12.63
N CYS A 58 -7.36 12.78 12.91
CA CYS A 58 -6.13 12.80 12.12
C CYS A 58 -6.02 11.54 11.25
N ILE A 59 -5.52 11.71 10.02
CA ILE A 59 -5.02 10.62 9.18
C ILE A 59 -3.50 10.64 9.20
N ALA A 60 -2.89 9.54 9.63
CA ALA A 60 -1.46 9.34 9.52
C ALA A 60 -1.11 8.74 8.16
N VAL A 61 -0.03 9.26 7.56
CA VAL A 61 0.42 8.84 6.23
C VAL A 61 1.90 8.46 6.19
N ASP A 62 2.24 7.48 5.36
CA ASP A 62 3.63 7.17 4.98
C ASP A 62 3.94 7.83 3.63
N GLU A 63 5.13 8.40 3.47
CA GLU A 63 5.64 8.85 2.16
C GLU A 63 5.87 7.64 1.25
N ILE A 64 5.45 7.71 0.00
CA ILE A 64 5.59 6.63 -0.99
C ILE A 64 6.21 7.15 -2.28
N MET A 65 6.86 6.25 -3.02
CA MET A 65 7.31 6.50 -4.38
C MET A 65 6.43 5.71 -5.36
N ILE A 66 6.12 6.34 -6.50
CA ILE A 66 5.30 5.75 -7.56
C ILE A 66 6.03 5.82 -8.89
N ASN A 67 6.27 4.67 -9.50
CA ASN A 67 6.53 4.55 -10.92
C ASN A 67 5.20 4.75 -11.67
N LYS A 68 5.09 5.82 -12.46
CA LYS A 68 3.85 6.15 -13.17
C LYS A 68 3.63 5.31 -14.43
N GLU A 69 4.70 4.79 -15.00
CA GLU A 69 4.69 4.03 -16.25
C GLU A 69 5.49 2.73 -16.07
N PRO A 70 5.08 1.85 -15.16
CA PRO A 70 5.69 0.53 -15.07
C PRO A 70 5.42 -0.26 -16.33
N VAL A 71 6.42 -1.05 -16.74
CA VAL A 71 6.36 -1.86 -17.94
C VAL A 71 6.82 -3.28 -17.64
N GLY A 72 6.21 -4.24 -18.33
CA GLY A 72 6.59 -5.64 -18.25
C GLY A 72 6.02 -6.40 -17.05
N GLU A 73 6.56 -7.59 -16.88
CA GLU A 73 6.21 -8.55 -15.83
C GLU A 73 7.27 -8.55 -14.73
N TYR A 74 6.81 -8.59 -13.48
CA TYR A 74 7.63 -8.65 -12.29
C TYR A 74 7.52 -10.04 -11.69
N ARG A 75 8.65 -10.78 -11.68
CA ARG A 75 8.79 -12.09 -11.03
C ARG A 75 9.41 -11.91 -9.64
N SER A 76 8.88 -12.59 -8.63
CA SER A 76 9.37 -12.52 -7.25
C SER A 76 9.10 -13.83 -6.51
N GLU A 77 10.04 -14.24 -5.65
CA GLU A 77 9.88 -15.36 -4.71
C GLU A 77 9.45 -14.89 -3.31
N ASP A 78 9.46 -13.57 -3.07
CA ASP A 78 9.13 -12.98 -1.77
C ASP A 78 7.64 -12.59 -1.63
N GLY A 79 6.86 -12.69 -2.72
CA GLY A 79 5.46 -12.27 -2.78
C GLY A 79 5.08 -11.52 -4.07
N ILE A 80 3.83 -11.06 -4.17
CA ILE A 80 3.32 -10.29 -5.32
C ILE A 80 3.86 -8.87 -5.26
N VAL A 81 4.61 -8.44 -6.27
CA VAL A 81 5.19 -7.10 -6.35
C VAL A 81 4.21 -6.14 -7.00
N CYS A 82 3.95 -4.99 -6.39
CA CYS A 82 3.22 -3.92 -7.06
C CYS A 82 4.14 -3.21 -8.06
N PRO A 83 3.85 -3.20 -9.37
CA PRO A 83 4.69 -2.53 -10.36
C PRO A 83 4.77 -1.02 -10.16
N PHE A 84 3.74 -0.41 -9.57
CA PHE A 84 3.65 1.02 -9.35
C PHE A 84 4.45 1.48 -8.13
N CYS A 85 4.32 0.83 -6.98
CA CYS A 85 4.94 1.30 -5.72
C CYS A 85 6.06 0.41 -5.17
N GLY A 86 6.30 -0.76 -5.78
CA GLY A 86 7.32 -1.70 -5.35
C GLY A 86 7.00 -2.46 -4.05
N PHE A 87 5.81 -2.26 -3.47
CA PHE A 87 5.36 -3.03 -2.32
C PHE A 87 5.26 -4.52 -2.65
N ILE A 88 5.68 -5.38 -1.72
CA ILE A 88 5.63 -6.84 -1.86
C ILE A 88 4.57 -7.37 -0.91
N ASP A 89 3.51 -7.94 -1.46
CA ASP A 89 2.47 -8.63 -0.71
C ASP A 89 2.89 -10.09 -0.48
N GLN A 90 3.24 -10.40 0.77
CA GLN A 90 3.75 -11.72 1.16
C GLN A 90 2.63 -12.67 1.57
N ASP A 91 1.40 -12.17 1.74
CA ASP A 91 0.25 -12.94 2.20
C ASP A 91 -0.45 -13.62 1.02
N THR A 92 0.34 -14.23 0.11
CA THR A 92 -0.14 -14.84 -1.14
C THR A 92 -1.14 -15.97 -0.93
N HIS A 93 -1.17 -16.53 0.29
CA HIS A 93 -2.10 -17.58 0.70
C HIS A 93 -3.52 -17.04 1.02
N GLU A 94 -3.69 -15.73 1.19
CA GLU A 94 -4.99 -15.09 1.41
C GLU A 94 -5.73 -14.80 0.09
N PHE A 95 -5.06 -14.98 -1.06
CA PHE A 95 -5.68 -14.81 -2.36
C PHE A 95 -6.60 -16.00 -2.66
N GLU A 96 -7.83 -15.71 -3.11
CA GLU A 96 -8.82 -16.74 -3.41
C GLU A 96 -8.40 -17.67 -4.55
N ASN A 97 -7.58 -17.16 -5.48
CA ASN A 97 -7.11 -17.88 -6.66
C ASN A 97 -5.60 -17.69 -6.83
N ASP A 98 -4.97 -18.61 -7.55
CA ASP A 98 -3.56 -18.54 -7.93
C ASP A 98 -3.31 -17.58 -9.11
N HIS A 99 -4.35 -16.93 -9.64
CA HIS A 99 -4.23 -15.89 -10.65
C HIS A 99 -5.47 -15.00 -10.65
N GLY A 100 -5.30 -13.77 -11.13
CA GLY A 100 -6.42 -12.86 -11.28
C GLY A 100 -6.00 -11.41 -11.33
N ASP A 101 -6.99 -10.55 -11.20
CA ASP A 101 -6.81 -9.11 -11.06
C ASP A 101 -7.09 -8.74 -9.60
N GLY A 102 -6.41 -7.72 -9.08
CA GLY A 102 -6.56 -7.24 -7.71
C GLY A 102 -6.00 -5.83 -7.54
N GLU A 103 -6.09 -5.31 -6.32
CA GLU A 103 -5.58 -3.98 -5.96
C GLU A 103 -4.42 -4.12 -5.00
N CYS A 104 -3.35 -3.34 -5.22
CA CYS A 104 -2.24 -3.30 -4.28
C CYS A 104 -2.68 -2.70 -2.94
N MET A 105 -2.57 -3.47 -1.85
CA MET A 105 -2.91 -3.00 -0.50
C MET A 105 -2.14 -1.74 -0.03
N ASN A 106 -1.02 -1.42 -0.69
CA ASN A 106 -0.18 -0.28 -0.31
C ASN A 106 -0.55 1.02 -1.03
N CYS A 107 -0.98 0.97 -2.30
CA CYS A 107 -1.27 2.18 -3.10
C CYS A 107 -2.61 2.15 -3.85
N GLY A 108 -3.40 1.08 -3.68
CA GLY A 108 -4.68 0.85 -4.35
C GLY A 108 -4.59 0.69 -5.87
N SER A 109 -3.38 0.58 -6.44
CA SER A 109 -3.23 0.45 -7.90
C SER A 109 -3.60 -0.96 -8.36
N GLY A 110 -4.29 -1.06 -9.48
CA GLY A 110 -4.71 -2.32 -10.07
C GLY A 110 -3.52 -3.12 -10.60
N ILE A 111 -3.43 -4.37 -10.21
CA ILE A 111 -2.40 -5.34 -10.60
C ILE A 111 -3.07 -6.62 -11.09
N LYS A 112 -2.47 -7.26 -12.08
CA LYS A 112 -2.78 -8.64 -12.43
C LYS A 112 -1.69 -9.52 -11.91
N TYR A 113 -2.04 -10.64 -11.31
CA TYR A 113 -1.10 -11.53 -10.63
C TYR A 113 -1.26 -12.98 -11.08
N ARG A 114 -0.20 -13.75 -10.85
CA ARG A 114 -0.17 -15.21 -10.88
C ARG A 114 0.78 -15.71 -9.80
N ILE A 115 0.37 -16.70 -9.03
CA ILE A 115 1.10 -17.35 -7.96
C ILE A 115 1.33 -18.79 -8.41
N ASN A 116 2.57 -19.23 -8.50
CA ASN A 116 2.91 -20.59 -8.87
C ASN A 116 3.61 -21.28 -7.70
N SER A 117 2.95 -22.27 -7.10
CA SER A 117 3.57 -23.16 -6.11
C SER A 117 4.33 -24.28 -6.81
N VAL A 118 5.61 -24.46 -6.48
CA VAL A 118 6.45 -25.55 -6.95
C VAL A 118 6.40 -26.67 -5.92
N MET A 119 5.91 -27.83 -6.34
CA MET A 119 5.71 -29.00 -5.47
C MET A 119 6.77 -30.06 -5.73
N ASN A 120 7.28 -30.71 -4.67
CA ASN A 120 8.17 -31.85 -4.81
C ASN A 120 7.41 -33.17 -5.08
N VAL A 121 8.14 -34.28 -5.21
CA VAL A 121 7.55 -35.62 -5.45
C VAL A 121 6.68 -36.14 -4.29
N TYR A 122 6.71 -35.47 -3.13
CA TYR A 122 5.91 -35.77 -1.95
C TYR A 122 4.71 -34.81 -1.79
N GLU A 123 4.44 -33.98 -2.79
CA GLU A 123 3.36 -32.96 -2.75
C GLU A 123 3.59 -31.91 -1.64
N GLU A 124 4.83 -31.64 -1.27
CA GLU A 124 5.21 -30.53 -0.38
C GLU A 124 5.61 -29.32 -1.21
N CYS A 125 5.21 -28.13 -0.75
CA CYS A 125 5.58 -26.87 -1.40
C CYS A 125 7.06 -26.54 -1.09
N GLU A 126 7.88 -26.45 -2.13
CA GLU A 126 9.29 -26.05 -2.02
C GLU A 126 9.47 -24.54 -2.23
N GLU A 127 8.76 -23.98 -3.22
CA GLU A 127 8.89 -22.59 -3.62
C GLU A 127 7.54 -22.01 -4.03
N VAL A 128 7.36 -20.70 -3.81
CA VAL A 128 6.24 -19.93 -4.35
C VAL A 128 6.80 -18.83 -5.23
N ILE A 129 6.46 -18.86 -6.52
CA ILE A 129 6.92 -17.88 -7.49
C ILE A 129 5.74 -17.04 -7.93
N CYS A 130 5.80 -15.75 -7.63
CA CYS A 130 4.78 -14.78 -7.98
C CYS A 130 5.17 -13.99 -9.23
N TYR A 131 4.16 -13.69 -10.04
CA TYR A 131 4.25 -12.85 -11.22
C TYR A 131 3.20 -11.76 -11.12
N SER A 132 3.55 -10.57 -11.61
CA SER A 132 2.64 -9.43 -11.58
C SER A 132 2.88 -8.46 -12.74
N VAL A 133 1.81 -7.87 -13.26
CA VAL A 133 1.84 -6.85 -14.31
C VAL A 133 0.92 -5.69 -13.96
N PRO A 134 1.22 -4.45 -14.39
CA PRO A 134 0.39 -3.29 -14.09
C PRO A 134 -0.92 -3.34 -14.89
N ILE A 135 -2.04 -3.04 -14.23
CA ILE A 135 -3.32 -2.79 -14.90
C ILE A 135 -3.56 -1.28 -14.99
N LYS A 136 -3.65 -0.60 -13.83
CA LYS A 136 -4.00 0.82 -13.75
C LYS A 136 -3.46 1.45 -12.48
N LEU A 137 -2.80 2.60 -12.63
CA LEU A 137 -2.40 3.44 -11.50
C LEU A 137 -3.64 3.96 -10.77
N ASN A 138 -3.67 3.88 -9.45
CA ASN A 138 -4.75 4.47 -8.68
C ASN A 138 -4.78 6.00 -8.82
N GLU A 139 -5.94 6.60 -8.56
CA GLU A 139 -6.09 8.04 -8.57
C GLU A 139 -5.16 8.71 -7.55
N ILE A 140 -4.49 9.78 -8.01
CA ILE A 140 -3.70 10.66 -7.17
C ILE A 140 -4.56 11.88 -6.87
N ILE A 141 -4.86 12.07 -5.59
CA ILE A 141 -5.65 13.20 -5.08
C ILE A 141 -4.68 14.32 -4.69
N GLU A 142 -4.76 15.44 -5.38
CA GLU A 142 -4.11 16.68 -4.95
C GLU A 142 -4.92 17.27 -3.80
N LEU A 143 -4.26 17.47 -2.67
CA LEU A 143 -4.84 18.18 -1.53
C LEU A 143 -4.33 19.61 -1.45
#